data_AF-A0A146K3T7-F1
#
_entry.id   AF-A0A146K3T7-F1
#
_cell.length_a   1.000
_cell.length_b   1.000
_cell.length_c   1.000
_cell.angle_alpha   90.00
_cell.angle_beta   90.00
_cell.angle_gamma   90.00
#
_symmetry.space_group_name_H-M   'P 1'
#
loop_
_entity.id
_entity.type
_entity.pdbx_description
1 polymer ?
#
loop_
_entity_poly.entity_id
_entity_poly.type
_entity_poly.pdbx_seq_one_letter_code
_entity_poly.pdbx_strand_id
1 'polypeptide(L)'
;IKLIGKEAFSCCVQLRNFVGQPVVVQHSAFFNCINLCQMDLSAANTIEENAFGLCFSLNKVNLKSIVLLQNNAFINCSISSLRRPKHFEHDWKQLKDQQHKSTHQFCSVQPRKIKELQLKIKAVVRAL
;
A
#
# COMPACT_ATOMS: atom_id res chain seq x y z
N ILE A 1 -10.93 -11.27 4.81
CA ILE A 1 -11.63 -9.96 5.04
C ILE A 1 -12.07 -9.43 3.68
N LYS A 2 -13.36 -9.12 3.50
CA LYS A 2 -13.91 -8.61 2.23
C LYS A 2 -14.04 -7.08 2.20
N LEU A 3 -14.33 -6.47 3.34
CA LEU A 3 -14.59 -5.04 3.49
C LEU A 3 -13.68 -4.48 4.59
N ILE A 4 -13.07 -3.33 4.34
CA ILE A 4 -12.49 -2.47 5.38
C ILE A 4 -13.42 -1.28 5.54
N GLY A 5 -13.97 -1.13 6.76
CA GLY A 5 -14.93 -0.09 7.08
C GLY A 5 -14.34 1.32 7.03
N LYS A 6 -15.23 2.32 6.93
CA LYS A 6 -14.87 3.74 7.04
C LYS A 6 -13.98 3.98 8.25
N GLU A 7 -12.85 4.67 8.04
CA GLU A 7 -11.89 5.06 9.08
C GLU A 7 -11.34 3.92 9.96
N ALA A 8 -11.51 2.64 9.60
CA ALA A 8 -11.23 1.50 10.47
C ALA A 8 -9.80 1.44 11.02
N PHE A 9 -8.82 1.94 10.26
CA PHE A 9 -7.42 2.07 10.63
C PHE A 9 -6.92 3.52 10.48
N SER A 10 -7.82 4.50 10.47
CA SER A 10 -7.43 5.91 10.39
C SER A 10 -6.49 6.28 11.55
N CYS A 11 -5.45 7.04 11.26
CA CYS A 11 -4.41 7.46 12.21
C CYS A 11 -3.69 6.31 12.92
N CYS A 12 -3.72 5.07 12.39
CA CYS A 12 -2.90 3.97 12.89
C CYS A 12 -1.43 4.17 12.49
N VAL A 13 -0.78 5.18 13.06
CA VAL A 13 0.57 5.63 12.68
C VAL A 13 1.64 4.57 12.91
N GLN A 14 1.40 3.55 13.74
CA GLN A 14 2.32 2.44 13.97
C GLN A 14 2.08 1.24 13.03
N LEU A 15 0.98 1.23 12.26
CA LEU A 15 0.65 0.14 11.35
C LEU A 15 1.66 0.12 10.20
N ARG A 16 2.54 -0.90 10.18
CA ARG A 16 3.54 -1.09 9.13
C ARG A 16 3.11 -2.08 8.06
N ASN A 17 2.44 -3.13 8.52
CA ASN A 17 2.01 -4.27 7.71
C ASN A 17 0.53 -4.50 7.94
N PHE A 18 -0.21 -4.66 6.86
CA PHE A 18 -1.58 -5.16 6.88
C PHE A 18 -1.61 -6.46 6.09
N VAL A 19 -2.22 -7.50 6.67
CA VAL A 19 -2.35 -8.81 6.02
C VAL A 19 -3.81 -9.03 5.69
N GLY A 20 -4.14 -8.93 4.41
CA GLY A 20 -5.49 -9.15 3.89
C GLY A 20 -5.59 -8.76 2.43
N GLN A 21 -6.66 -9.23 1.78
CA GLN A 21 -7.00 -8.90 0.40
C GLN A 21 -8.43 -8.35 0.37
N PRO A 22 -8.63 -7.10 0.84
CA PRO A 22 -9.95 -6.50 0.86
C PRO A 22 -10.46 -6.31 -0.57
N VAL A 23 -11.77 -6.53 -0.75
CA VAL A 23 -12.47 -6.25 -2.01
C VAL A 23 -12.88 -4.78 -2.03
N VAL A 24 -13.37 -4.26 -0.90
CA VAL A 24 -13.77 -2.85 -0.74
C VAL A 24 -12.98 -2.20 0.38
N VAL A 25 -12.43 -1.02 0.10
CA VAL A 25 -11.78 -0.15 1.10
C VAL A 25 -12.53 1.17 1.15
N GLN A 26 -13.19 1.42 2.27
CA GLN A 26 -14.07 2.59 2.42
C GLN A 26 -13.31 3.87 2.76
N HIS A 27 -14.06 4.97 2.75
CA HIS A 27 -13.60 6.33 3.00
C HIS A 27 -12.62 6.39 4.18
N SER A 28 -11.44 6.98 3.94
CA SER A 28 -10.41 7.22 4.95
C SER A 28 -9.98 5.97 5.77
N ALA A 29 -10.24 4.76 5.28
CA ALA A 29 -10.01 3.52 6.04
C ALA A 29 -8.59 3.36 6.60
N PHE A 30 -7.57 3.84 5.88
CA PHE A 30 -6.16 3.85 6.28
C PHE A 30 -5.58 5.27 6.27
N PHE A 31 -6.42 6.30 6.40
CA PHE A 31 -5.96 7.68 6.37
C PHE A 31 -4.87 7.93 7.43
N ASN A 32 -3.80 8.65 7.07
CA ASN A 32 -2.68 8.98 7.95
C ASN A 32 -1.98 7.77 8.60
N CYS A 33 -2.00 6.60 7.95
CA CYS A 33 -1.15 5.46 8.31
C CYS A 33 0.30 5.70 7.83
N ILE A 34 1.00 6.64 8.47
CA ILE A 34 2.28 7.18 7.98
C ILE A 34 3.40 6.13 7.82
N ASN A 35 3.34 5.02 8.56
CA ASN A 35 4.34 3.93 8.51
C ASN A 35 3.91 2.75 7.64
N LEU A 36 2.70 2.78 7.04
CA LEU A 36 2.21 1.70 6.18
C LEU A 36 3.02 1.68 4.89
N CYS A 37 3.68 0.56 4.63
CA CYS A 37 4.72 0.45 3.61
C CYS A 37 4.22 -0.09 2.27
N GLN A 38 3.41 -1.14 2.34
CA GLN A 38 2.98 -1.94 1.20
C GLN A 38 1.55 -2.40 1.46
N MET A 39 0.75 -2.42 0.40
CA MET A 39 -0.62 -2.93 0.45
C MET A 39 -0.88 -3.84 -0.74
N ASP A 40 -1.30 -5.08 -0.45
CA ASP A 40 -1.84 -5.98 -1.46
C ASP A 40 -3.35 -5.70 -1.64
N LEU A 41 -3.67 -4.97 -2.70
CA LEU A 41 -5.04 -4.62 -3.10
C LEU A 41 -5.41 -5.35 -4.40
N SER A 42 -4.77 -6.49 -4.68
CA SER A 42 -4.98 -7.23 -5.93
C SER A 42 -6.42 -7.73 -6.12
N ALA A 43 -7.17 -7.89 -5.03
CA ALA A 43 -8.58 -8.23 -5.03
C ALA A 43 -9.51 -7.01 -4.90
N ALA A 44 -8.96 -5.81 -4.68
CA ALA A 44 -9.77 -4.61 -4.43
C ALA A 44 -10.43 -4.16 -5.74
N ASN A 45 -11.76 -4.04 -5.71
CA ASN A 45 -12.57 -3.49 -6.80
C ASN A 45 -12.93 -2.02 -6.56
N THR A 46 -13.06 -1.61 -5.29
CA THR A 46 -13.48 -0.27 -4.89
C THR A 46 -12.56 0.27 -3.81
N ILE A 47 -12.00 1.45 -4.08
CA ILE A 47 -11.25 2.25 -3.12
C ILE A 47 -11.87 3.64 -3.11
N GLU A 48 -12.44 3.99 -1.96
CA GLU A 48 -13.15 5.24 -1.76
C GLU A 48 -12.19 6.41 -1.44
N GLU A 49 -12.79 7.61 -1.37
CA GLU A 49 -12.08 8.85 -1.15
C GLU A 49 -11.17 8.81 0.08
N ASN A 50 -9.95 9.34 -0.06
CA ASN A 50 -8.93 9.44 1.01
C ASN A 50 -8.56 8.11 1.69
N ALA A 51 -8.96 6.95 1.16
CA ALA A 51 -8.76 5.65 1.79
C ALA A 51 -7.32 5.40 2.27
N PHE A 52 -6.31 5.87 1.55
CA PHE A 52 -4.88 5.84 1.91
C PHE A 52 -4.25 7.24 1.94
N GLY A 53 -5.05 8.30 2.10
CA GLY A 53 -4.53 9.67 2.17
C GLY A 53 -3.49 9.83 3.29
N LEU A 54 -2.43 10.59 3.04
CA LEU A 54 -1.31 10.82 3.97
C LEU A 54 -0.53 9.55 4.39
N CYS A 55 -0.65 8.44 3.67
CA CYS A 55 0.20 7.26 3.87
C CYS A 55 1.60 7.48 3.27
N PHE A 56 2.40 8.36 3.88
CA PHE A 56 3.69 8.82 3.33
C PHE A 56 4.70 7.70 3.03
N SER A 57 4.62 6.56 3.72
CA SER A 57 5.51 5.41 3.49
C SER A 57 5.03 4.42 2.44
N LEU A 58 3.78 4.55 1.97
CA LEU A 58 3.15 3.56 1.09
C LEU A 58 3.76 3.68 -0.30
N ASN A 59 4.60 2.70 -0.64
CA ASN A 59 5.42 2.76 -1.86
C ASN A 59 5.13 1.65 -2.87
N LYS A 60 4.48 0.57 -2.45
CA LYS A 60 4.06 -0.54 -3.32
C LYS A 60 2.58 -0.81 -3.16
N VAL A 61 1.85 -0.69 -4.25
CA VAL A 61 0.41 -0.96 -4.31
C VAL A 61 0.11 -1.81 -5.54
N ASN A 62 -0.74 -2.81 -5.37
CA ASN A 62 -1.22 -3.66 -6.45
C ASN A 62 -2.72 -3.44 -6.65
N LEU A 63 -3.15 -2.80 -7.73
CA LEU A 63 -4.54 -2.48 -8.07
C LEU A 63 -5.04 -3.24 -9.29
N LYS A 64 -4.59 -4.49 -9.50
CA LYS A 64 -4.88 -5.23 -10.73
C LYS A 64 -6.37 -5.43 -11.05
N SER A 65 -7.23 -5.42 -10.05
CA SER A 65 -8.68 -5.67 -10.18
C SER A 65 -9.53 -4.42 -9.92
N ILE A 66 -8.91 -3.24 -9.86
CA ILE A 66 -9.63 -1.99 -9.52
C ILE A 66 -10.67 -1.66 -10.60
N VAL A 67 -11.87 -1.30 -10.15
CA VAL A 67 -13.02 -0.89 -10.99
C VAL A 67 -13.47 0.52 -10.63
N LEU A 68 -13.35 0.91 -9.36
CA LEU A 68 -13.67 2.26 -8.88
C LEU A 68 -12.55 2.74 -7.96
N LEU A 69 -11.91 3.83 -8.37
CA LEU A 69 -10.91 4.54 -7.58
C LEU A 69 -11.39 5.99 -7.46
N GLN A 70 -11.68 6.43 -6.24
CA GLN A 70 -12.17 7.79 -5.99
C GLN A 70 -11.03 8.79 -5.76
N ASN A 71 -11.40 10.07 -5.79
CA ASN A 71 -10.48 11.18 -5.63
C ASN A 71 -9.63 11.04 -4.36
N ASN A 72 -8.36 11.43 -4.46
CA ASN A 72 -7.44 11.51 -3.33
C ASN A 72 -7.23 10.20 -2.56
N ALA A 73 -7.69 9.06 -3.08
CA ALA A 73 -7.52 7.75 -2.44
C ALA A 73 -6.06 7.46 -2.04
N PHE A 74 -5.09 8.03 -2.78
CA PHE A 74 -3.66 7.93 -2.52
C PHE A 74 -2.97 9.30 -2.42
N ILE A 75 -3.67 10.34 -1.95
CA ILE A 75 -3.07 11.68 -1.79
C ILE A 75 -1.92 11.65 -0.79
N ASN A 76 -0.83 12.33 -1.13
CA ASN A 76 0.41 12.38 -0.36
C ASN A 76 0.98 11.00 0.03
N CYS A 77 0.77 9.98 -0.80
CA CYS A 77 1.53 8.74 -0.73
C CYS A 77 2.88 8.87 -1.45
N SER A 78 3.74 7.85 -1.37
CA SER A 78 5.01 7.82 -2.11
C SER A 78 5.12 6.57 -2.99
N ILE A 79 4.08 6.33 -3.81
CA ILE A 79 3.94 5.13 -4.64
C ILE A 79 5.00 5.14 -5.75
N SER A 80 5.95 4.20 -5.66
CA SER A 80 7.00 3.98 -6.67
C SER A 80 6.75 2.74 -7.51
N SER A 81 6.00 1.76 -6.99
CA SER A 81 5.59 0.56 -7.70
C SER A 81 4.07 0.43 -7.67
N LEU A 82 3.46 0.58 -8.84
CA LEU A 82 2.02 0.48 -9.04
C LEU A 82 1.74 -0.60 -10.09
N ARG A 83 0.93 -1.59 -9.74
CA ARG A 83 0.31 -2.50 -10.73
C ARG A 83 -1.12 -2.07 -10.96
N ARG A 84 -1.54 -1.95 -12.21
CA ARG A 84 -2.86 -1.45 -12.61
C ARG A 84 -3.44 -2.26 -13.78
N PRO A 85 -4.77 -2.26 -13.99
CA PRO A 85 -5.40 -2.94 -15.12
C PRO A 85 -5.04 -2.23 -16.43
N LYS A 86 -5.00 -2.98 -17.54
CA LYS A 86 -4.66 -2.42 -18.87
C LYS A 86 -5.77 -1.55 -19.47
N HIS A 87 -7.02 -1.83 -19.13
CA HIS A 87 -8.22 -1.23 -19.74
C HIS A 87 -9.00 -0.31 -18.79
N PHE A 88 -8.40 0.06 -17.65
CA PHE A 88 -9.06 0.93 -16.67
C PHE A 88 -8.72 2.39 -16.95
N GLU A 89 -9.71 3.12 -17.49
CA GLU A 89 -9.67 4.57 -17.68
C GLU A 89 -9.79 5.29 -16.33
N HIS A 90 -8.64 5.59 -15.75
CA HIS A 90 -8.51 6.51 -14.64
C HIS A 90 -7.34 7.44 -14.96
N ASP A 91 -7.43 8.71 -14.54
CA ASP A 91 -6.34 9.65 -14.71
C ASP A 91 -5.19 9.29 -13.77
N TRP A 92 -4.32 8.40 -14.24
CA TRP A 92 -3.14 8.00 -13.50
C TRP A 92 -2.07 9.10 -13.45
N LYS A 93 -2.21 10.18 -14.23
CA LYS A 93 -1.38 11.37 -14.10
C LYS A 93 -1.78 12.11 -12.84
N GLN A 94 -3.09 12.31 -12.61
CA GLN A 94 -3.60 12.89 -11.36
C GLN A 94 -3.11 12.13 -10.12
N LEU A 95 -3.16 10.79 -10.13
CA LEU A 95 -2.63 9.99 -9.01
C LEU A 95 -1.13 10.26 -8.78
N LYS A 96 -0.33 10.36 -9.85
CA LYS A 96 1.10 10.66 -9.75
C LYS A 96 1.35 12.07 -9.24
N ASP A 97 0.57 13.05 -9.67
CA ASP A 97 0.67 14.44 -9.25
C ASP A 97 0.29 14.61 -7.77
N GLN A 98 -0.58 13.74 -7.24
CA GLN A 98 -0.96 13.65 -5.84
C GLN A 98 0.09 12.96 -4.95
N GLN A 99 1.21 12.48 -5.49
CA GLN A 99 2.25 11.83 -4.68
C GLN A 99 3.14 12.84 -3.96
N HIS A 100 3.49 12.52 -2.72
CA HIS A 100 4.40 13.28 -1.88
C HIS A 100 5.85 13.11 -2.36
N LYS A 101 6.58 14.24 -2.48
CA LYS A 101 7.96 14.31 -3.02
C LYS A 101 9.05 14.11 -1.96
N SER A 102 8.72 13.92 -0.68
CA SER A 102 9.74 13.85 0.38
C SER A 102 10.55 12.56 0.35
N THR A 103 11.84 12.71 0.60
CA THR A 103 12.91 11.70 0.59
C THR A 103 13.03 10.91 1.89
N HIS A 104 12.16 11.13 2.88
CA HIS A 104 12.18 10.34 4.12
C HIS A 104 11.50 8.99 3.95
N GLN A 105 12.30 8.00 3.53
CA GLN A 105 11.92 6.61 3.42
C GLN A 105 11.84 5.96 4.82
N PHE A 106 10.71 6.11 5.52
CA PHE A 106 10.44 5.34 6.76
C PHE A 106 10.21 3.84 6.47
N CYS A 107 10.03 3.49 5.20
CA CYS A 107 9.89 2.11 4.75
C CYS A 107 11.24 1.38 4.66
N SER A 108 11.91 1.23 5.80
CA SER A 108 13.13 0.43 5.91
C SER A 108 12.80 -1.04 6.22
N VAL A 109 12.09 -1.73 5.31
CA VAL A 109 12.34 -3.17 5.20
C VAL A 109 13.69 -3.31 4.52
N GLN A 110 14.77 -3.32 5.30
CA GLN A 110 16.13 -3.42 4.77
C GLN A 110 16.26 -4.72 3.96
N PRO A 111 16.32 -4.68 2.61
CA PRO A 111 16.37 -5.89 1.80
C PRO A 111 17.63 -6.70 2.07
N ARG A 112 18.69 -6.02 2.55
CA ARG A 112 19.94 -6.62 3.06
C ARG A 112 19.67 -7.59 4.22
N LYS A 113 18.88 -7.21 5.21
CA LYS A 113 18.52 -8.09 6.34
C LYS A 113 17.70 -9.30 5.90
N ILE A 114 16.78 -9.14 4.94
CA ILE A 114 16.00 -10.27 4.40
C ILE A 114 16.89 -11.25 3.63
N LYS A 115 17.79 -10.76 2.76
CA LYS A 115 18.74 -11.62 2.04
C LYS A 115 19.70 -12.32 3.00
N GLU A 116 20.20 -11.63 4.02
CA GLU A 116 21.05 -12.22 5.07
C GLU A 116 20.29 -13.29 5.86
N LEU A 117 19.04 -13.04 6.26
CA LEU A 117 18.19 -14.03 6.93
C LEU A 117 17.92 -15.24 6.03
N GLN A 118 17.62 -15.04 4.75
CA GLN A 118 17.43 -16.13 3.79
C GLN A 118 18.71 -16.96 3.57
N LEU A 119 19.89 -16.32 3.56
CA LEU A 119 21.18 -17.01 3.48
C LEU A 119 21.47 -17.80 4.75
N LYS A 120 21.20 -17.24 5.93
CA LYS A 120 21.34 -17.92 7.22
C LYS A 120 20.42 -19.14 7.32
N ILE A 121 19.16 -19.01 6.91
CA ILE A 121 18.21 -20.13 6.84
C ILE A 121 18.70 -21.22 5.88
N LYS A 122 19.18 -20.85 4.68
CA LYS A 122 19.75 -21.83 3.73
C LYS A 122 20.98 -22.55 4.29
N ALA A 123 21.81 -21.88 5.08
CA ALA A 123 22.97 -22.50 5.72
C ALA A 123 22.55 -23.52 6.78
N VAL A 124 21.56 -23.19 7.62
CA VAL A 124 21.02 -24.10 8.64
C VAL A 124 20.36 -25.32 8.00
N VAL A 125 19.55 -25.14 6.95
CA VAL A 125 18.90 -26.24 6.23
C VAL A 125 19.89 -27.19 5.55
N ARG A 126 21.08 -26.71 5.18
CA ARG A 126 22.15 -27.55 4.59
C ARG A 126 23.01 -28.28 5.63
N ALA A 127 22.92 -27.87 6.89
CA ALA A 127 23.69 -28.44 8.00
C ALA A 127 22.90 -29.50 8.80
N LEU A 128 21.65 -29.77 8.39
CA LEU A 128 20.79 -30.87 8.84
C LEU A 128 20.76 -31.94 7.75
#